data_AF-A0A158L1N7-F1
#
_entry.id   AF-A0A158L1N7-F1
#
_cell.length_a   1.000
_cell.length_b   1.000
_cell.length_c   1.000
_cell.angle_alpha   90.00
_cell.angle_beta   90.00
_cell.angle_gamma   90.00
#
_symmetry.space_group_name_H-M   'P 1'
#
loop_
_entity.id
_entity.type
_entity.pdbx_description
1 polymer ?
#
loop_
_entity_poly.entity_id
_entity_poly.type
_entity_poly.pdbx_seq_one_letter_code
_entity_poly.pdbx_strand_id
1 'polypeptide(L)'
;MTEFDGLDKLTRQLEEASRVFQSLGGELAHVTVVPGDKSSVRAATQQVQAAIDQKAMCFEGNELVESMVRQLKMRYRDELIHRGRGPEVEV
;
A
#
# COMPACT_ATOMS: atom_id res chain seq x y z
N MET A 1 11.92 -9.21 33.23
CA MET A 1 11.48 -8.78 31.88
C MET A 1 10.77 -9.98 31.28
N THR A 2 9.45 -10.02 31.45
CA THR A 2 8.61 -11.20 31.25
C THR A 2 8.17 -11.33 29.80
N GLU A 3 8.19 -12.54 29.26
CA GLU A 3 7.84 -12.90 27.88
C GLU A 3 6.45 -12.37 27.43
N PHE A 4 5.56 -12.10 28.39
CA PHE A 4 4.23 -11.53 28.18
C PHE A 4 4.24 -10.10 27.62
N ASP A 5 5.23 -9.26 27.97
CA ASP A 5 5.27 -7.86 27.52
C ASP A 5 5.62 -7.76 26.02
N GLY A 6 6.45 -8.69 25.53
CA GLY A 6 6.80 -8.79 24.11
C GLY A 6 5.63 -9.29 23.25
N LEU A 7 4.85 -10.25 23.75
CA LEU A 7 3.66 -10.78 23.07
C LEU A 7 2.54 -9.74 22.96
N ASP A 8 2.35 -8.92 24.00
CA ASP A 8 1.35 -7.84 23.98
C ASP A 8 1.68 -6.78 22.91
N LYS A 9 2.95 -6.37 22.85
CA LYS A 9 3.44 -5.45 21.80
C LYS A 9 3.23 -6.01 20.39
N LEU A 10 3.56 -7.29 20.17
CA LEU A 10 3.37 -7.95 18.87
C LEU A 10 1.89 -8.04 18.48
N THR A 11 1.03 -8.38 19.44
CA THR A 11 -0.43 -8.43 19.22
C THR A 11 -0.95 -7.07 18.78
N ARG A 12 -0.55 -6.01 19.48
CA ARG A 12 -0.93 -4.64 19.13
C ARG A 12 -0.45 -4.26 17.74
N GLN A 13 0.80 -4.63 17.40
CA GLN A 13 1.35 -4.33 16.09
C GLN A 13 0.60 -5.05 14.96
N LEU A 14 0.15 -6.29 15.19
CA LEU A 14 -0.65 -7.08 14.25
C LEU A 14 -2.06 -6.51 14.06
N GLU A 15 -2.71 -6.05 15.14
CA GLU A 15 -4.04 -5.42 15.05
C GLU A 15 -4.00 -4.13 14.24
N GLU A 16 -2.99 -3.28 14.48
CA GLU A 16 -2.76 -2.06 13.71
C GLU A 16 -2.52 -2.37 12.23
N ALA A 17 -1.66 -3.35 11.94
CA ALA A 17 -1.41 -3.83 10.57
C ALA A 17 -2.68 -4.33 9.88
N SER A 18 -3.53 -5.09 10.58
CA SER A 18 -4.80 -5.60 10.06
C SER A 18 -5.79 -4.47 9.76
N ARG A 19 -5.90 -3.47 10.64
CA ARG A 19 -6.75 -2.27 10.40
C ARG A 19 -6.29 -1.45 9.22
N VAL A 20 -4.98 -1.26 9.10
CA VAL A 20 -4.39 -0.61 7.93
C VAL A 20 -4.71 -1.43 6.69
N PHE A 21 -4.49 -2.74 6.70
CA PHE A 21 -4.80 -3.59 5.55
C PHE A 21 -6.27 -3.55 5.15
N GLN A 22 -7.22 -3.52 6.08
CA GLN A 22 -8.64 -3.34 5.75
C GLN A 22 -8.91 -1.96 5.16
N SER A 23 -8.25 -0.93 5.69
CA SER A 23 -8.36 0.43 5.17
C SER A 23 -7.70 0.58 3.79
N LEU A 24 -6.61 -0.14 3.52
CA LEU A 24 -5.88 -0.14 2.25
C LEU A 24 -6.39 -1.22 1.26
N GLY A 25 -7.14 -2.21 1.73
CA GLY A 25 -7.73 -3.27 0.91
C GLY A 25 -9.14 -2.95 0.44
N GLY A 26 -9.82 -2.01 1.13
CA GLY A 26 -10.97 -1.30 0.56
C GLY A 26 -10.53 -0.38 -0.58
N GLU A 27 -11.48 0.15 -1.38
CA GLU A 27 -11.22 1.12 -2.45
C GLU A 27 -10.29 2.24 -1.97
N LEU A 28 -8.98 2.06 -2.18
CA LEU A 28 -7.94 2.99 -1.76
C LEU A 28 -8.10 4.33 -2.47
N ALA A 29 -8.40 4.22 -3.76
CA ALA A 29 -8.85 5.29 -4.62
C ALA A 29 -9.39 4.63 -5.90
N HIS A 30 -10.44 5.21 -6.48
CA HIS A 30 -10.94 4.80 -7.79
C HIS A 30 -10.02 5.40 -8.86
N VAL A 31 -8.88 4.75 -9.08
CA VAL A 31 -7.81 5.32 -9.91
C VAL A 31 -7.95 4.86 -11.35
N THR A 32 -8.38 5.77 -12.21
CA THR A 32 -8.50 5.52 -13.64
C THR A 32 -7.12 5.63 -14.30
N VAL A 33 -6.65 4.53 -14.88
CA VAL A 33 -5.41 4.50 -15.67
C VAL A 33 -5.76 4.45 -17.15
N VAL A 34 -5.27 5.42 -17.92
CA VAL A 34 -5.39 5.41 -19.38
C VAL A 34 -4.19 4.65 -19.96
N PRO A 35 -4.39 3.50 -20.62
CA PRO A 35 -3.29 2.75 -21.24
C PRO A 35 -2.64 3.59 -22.35
N GLY A 36 -1.31 3.65 -22.35
CA GLY A 36 -0.53 4.47 -23.29
C GLY A 36 -0.22 5.89 -22.81
N ASP A 37 -0.88 6.39 -21.77
CA ASP A 37 -0.62 7.72 -21.21
C ASP A 37 0.24 7.62 -19.93
N LYS A 38 1.55 7.88 -20.08
CA LYS A 38 2.51 7.84 -18.97
C LYS A 38 2.17 8.83 -17.85
N SER A 39 1.51 9.94 -18.18
CA SER A 39 1.10 10.95 -17.20
C SER A 39 0.00 10.43 -16.29
N SER A 40 -1.01 9.76 -16.87
CA SER A 40 -2.11 9.12 -16.15
C SER A 40 -1.61 8.02 -15.21
N VAL A 41 -0.70 7.15 -15.67
CA VAL A 41 -0.07 6.12 -14.83
C VAL A 41 0.68 6.74 -13.64
N ARG A 42 1.40 7.84 -13.86
CA ARG A 42 2.15 8.53 -12.81
C ARG A 42 1.23 9.22 -11.82
N ALA A 43 0.20 9.91 -12.29
CA ALA A 43 -0.81 10.55 -11.47
C ALA A 43 -1.54 9.51 -10.60
N ALA A 44 -1.91 8.39 -11.22
CA ALA A 44 -2.53 7.26 -10.54
C ALA A 44 -1.65 6.69 -9.42
N THR A 45 -0.38 6.46 -9.73
CA THR A 45 0.62 5.98 -8.74
C THR A 45 0.77 6.95 -7.58
N GLN A 46 0.89 8.25 -7.86
CA GLN A 46 1.01 9.26 -6.81
C GLN A 46 -0.24 9.34 -5.94
N GLN A 47 -1.42 9.21 -6.54
CA GLN A 47 -2.69 9.26 -5.81
C GLN A 47 -2.86 8.06 -4.86
N VAL A 48 -2.53 6.85 -5.33
CA VAL A 48 -2.52 5.66 -4.47
C VAL A 48 -1.47 5.77 -3.37
N GLN A 49 -0.24 6.22 -3.69
CA GLN A 49 0.82 6.39 -2.70
C GLN A 49 0.43 7.40 -1.62
N ALA A 50 -0.16 8.54 -2.00
CA ALA A 50 -0.64 9.55 -1.07
C ALA A 50 -1.79 9.04 -0.18
N ALA A 51 -2.73 8.27 -0.75
CA ALA A 51 -3.81 7.66 0.01
C ALA A 51 -3.28 6.63 1.02
N ILE A 52 -2.29 5.83 0.62
CA ILE A 52 -1.59 4.90 1.52
C ILE A 52 -0.86 5.69 2.62
N ASP A 53 -0.13 6.75 2.29
CA ASP A 53 0.59 7.58 3.27
C ASP A 53 -0.34 8.22 4.29
N GLN A 54 -1.46 8.80 3.86
CA GLN A 54 -2.45 9.37 4.78
C GLN A 54 -3.02 8.32 5.74
N LYS A 55 -3.30 7.12 5.26
CA LYS A 55 -3.81 6.03 6.10
C LYS A 55 -2.72 5.45 7.01
N ALA A 56 -1.47 5.44 6.56
CA ALA A 56 -0.32 4.98 7.32
C ALA A 56 0.13 5.98 8.41
N MET A 57 -0.10 7.28 8.21
CA MET A 57 0.23 8.33 9.19
C MET A 57 -0.37 8.06 10.58
N CYS A 58 -1.59 7.52 10.65
CA CYS A 58 -2.23 7.18 11.92
C CYS A 58 -1.53 6.04 12.69
N PHE A 59 -0.60 5.34 12.06
CA PHE A 59 0.10 4.17 12.59
C PHE A 59 1.63 4.32 12.48
N GLU A 60 2.12 5.55 12.34
CA GLU A 60 3.57 5.84 12.40
C GLU A 60 4.15 5.36 13.75
N GLY A 61 5.25 4.62 13.69
CA GLY A 61 5.87 3.97 14.85
C GLY A 61 5.62 2.45 14.96
N ASN A 62 4.82 1.87 14.07
CA ASN A 62 4.71 0.42 13.93
C ASN A 62 5.53 -0.09 12.73
N GLU A 63 6.64 -0.77 13.02
CA GLU A 63 7.55 -1.31 12.00
C GLU A 63 6.87 -2.30 11.03
N LEU A 64 5.88 -3.09 11.50
CA LEU A 64 5.11 -3.99 10.63
C LEU A 64 4.28 -3.19 9.62
N VAL A 65 3.60 -2.14 10.10
CA VAL A 65 2.80 -1.27 9.23
C VAL A 65 3.70 -0.56 8.22
N GLU A 66 4.83 -0.02 8.64
CA GLU A 66 5.77 0.64 7.71
C GLU A 66 6.29 -0.31 6.63
N SER A 67 6.68 -1.54 7.01
CA SER A 67 7.16 -2.55 6.06
C SER A 67 6.06 -2.94 5.08
N MET A 68 4.82 -3.11 5.56
CA MET A 68 3.66 -3.39 4.73
C MET A 68 3.35 -2.25 3.77
N VAL A 69 3.33 -1.01 4.23
CA VAL A 69 3.09 0.19 3.42
C VAL A 69 4.09 0.29 2.28
N ARG A 70 5.39 0.07 2.56
CA ARG A 70 6.42 0.06 1.51
C ARG A 70 6.18 -1.03 0.47
N GLN A 71 5.85 -2.25 0.91
CA GLN A 71 5.53 -3.35 -0.01
C GLN A 71 4.29 -3.07 -0.84
N LEU A 72 3.23 -2.53 -0.24
CA LEU A 72 1.99 -2.20 -0.95
C LEU A 72 2.24 -1.15 -2.03
N LYS A 73 2.99 -0.09 -1.70
CA LYS A 73 3.36 0.96 -2.67
C LYS A 73 4.17 0.42 -3.84
N MET A 74 5.09 -0.51 -3.60
CA MET A 74 5.83 -1.17 -4.68
C MET A 74 4.92 -2.01 -5.56
N ARG A 75 4.09 -2.87 -4.97
CA ARG A 75 3.14 -3.74 -5.70
C ARG A 75 2.15 -2.92 -6.52
N TYR A 76 1.54 -1.90 -5.94
CA TYR A 76 0.61 -1.02 -6.65
C TYR A 76 1.28 -0.25 -7.78
N ARG A 77 2.50 0.26 -7.57
CA ARG A 77 3.25 0.94 -8.63
C ARG A 77 3.50 -0.01 -9.80
N ASP A 78 3.93 -1.24 -9.51
CA ASP A 78 4.19 -2.24 -10.52
C ASP A 78 2.90 -2.62 -11.28
N GLU A 79 1.80 -2.86 -10.56
CA GLU A 79 0.49 -3.15 -11.15
C GLU A 79 -0.03 -1.99 -12.01
N LEU A 80 0.08 -0.75 -11.54
CA LEU A 80 -0.33 0.45 -12.27
C LEU A 80 0.52 0.66 -13.53
N ILE A 81 1.83 0.42 -13.44
CA ILE A 81 2.73 0.45 -14.61
C ILE A 81 2.33 -0.65 -15.59
N HIS A 82 2.05 -1.86 -15.11
CA HIS A 82 1.64 -2.99 -15.94
C HIS A 82 0.29 -2.73 -16.64
N ARG A 83 -0.73 -2.26 -15.90
CA ARG A 83 -2.02 -1.80 -16.46
C ARG A 83 -1.83 -0.67 -17.47
N GLY A 84 -0.94 0.27 -17.16
CA GLY A 84 -0.64 1.44 -17.99
C GLY A 84 0.12 1.13 -19.27
N ARG A 85 0.94 0.06 -19.26
CA ARG A 85 1.69 -0.42 -20.42
C ARG A 85 0.76 -1.06 -21.47
N GLY A 86 -0.44 -1.49 -21.07
CA GLY A 86 -1.23 -2.46 -21.86
C GLY A 86 -0.56 -3.85 -21.80
N PRO A 87 -1.23 -4.93 -22.22
CA PRO A 87 -0.65 -6.26 -22.17
C PRO A 87 0.70 -6.24 -22.90
N GLU A 88 1.77 -6.61 -22.20
CA GLU A 88 2.98 -7.07 -22.88
C GLU A 88 2.53 -8.27 -23.72
N VAL A 89 2.36 -8.03 -25.02
CA VAL A 89 2.46 -9.08 -26.02
C VAL A 89 3.87 -9.64 -25.87
N GLU A 90 4.00 -10.72 -25.11
CA GLU A 90 5.07 -11.68 -25.32
C GLU A 90 4.99 -12.09 -26.80
N VAL A 91 6.00 -11.68 -27.57
CA VAL A 91 6.29 -12.17 -28.93
C VAL A 91 7.44 -13.16 -28.89
#